data_AF-A0A9D3XHI7-F1
#
_entry.id   AF-A0A9D3XHI7-F1
#
_cell.length_a   1.000
_cell.length_b   1.000
_cell.length_c   1.000
_cell.angle_alpha   90.00
_cell.angle_beta   90.00
_cell.angle_gamma   90.00
#
_symmetry.space_group_name_H-M   'P 1'
#
loop_
_entity.id
_entity.type
_entity.pdbx_description
1 polymer ?
#
loop_
_entity_poly.entity_id
_entity_poly.type
_entity_poly.pdbx_seq_one_letter_code
_entity_poly.pdbx_strand_id
1 'polypeptide(L)'
;MFETTQLPVLHNTLHLCIYSAVCYCPLQKAATSNFSSLETWALPVNVFPSQMKLLALAVFALLSVAHSEEGARLLASKSLLNRYAVEGKDLTLQYNIYNVGSSAALDVELSDDSFPPEDFGIVSGMLNVKWDRIAPASNVSHTVVLRPLKAGYFNFTSATITYLAQEGGQVVVGFTSAPGQGGILAQREFDRRFSPHFLDWAAFGVMTLPSIGIPLLLWYSSKRKYDTPKTKKN
;
A
#
# COMPACT_ATOMS: atom_id res chain seq x y z
N MET A 1 31.10 29.56 -21.85
CA MET A 1 29.77 29.14 -22.33
C MET A 1 29.06 28.39 -21.21
N PHE A 2 28.57 29.13 -20.22
CA PHE A 2 27.68 28.63 -19.17
C PHE A 2 26.83 29.83 -18.77
N GLU A 3 25.66 29.93 -19.39
CA GLU A 3 24.71 31.00 -19.13
C GLU A 3 23.83 30.59 -17.95
N THR A 4 23.85 31.45 -16.94
CA THR A 4 23.00 31.39 -15.76
C THR A 4 21.89 32.40 -16.00
N THR A 5 20.63 32.00 -16.02
CA THR A 5 19.52 32.97 -16.09
C THR A 5 18.35 32.54 -15.22
N GLN A 6 17.78 33.57 -14.62
CA GLN A 6 16.90 33.59 -13.47
C GLN A 6 15.46 33.21 -13.80
N LEU A 7 14.76 32.67 -12.80
CA LEU A 7 13.31 32.52 -12.74
C LEU A 7 12.61 33.89 -12.61
N PRO A 8 11.50 34.11 -13.31
CA PRO A 8 10.44 35.00 -12.85
C PRO A 8 9.25 34.22 -12.30
N VAL A 9 8.82 34.64 -11.11
CA VAL A 9 7.55 34.32 -10.47
C VAL A 9 6.43 34.96 -11.30
N LEU A 10 5.43 34.19 -11.73
CA LEU A 10 4.11 34.77 -11.99
C LEU A 10 2.97 33.78 -11.71
N HIS A 11 1.88 34.41 -11.27
CA HIS A 11 0.73 33.90 -10.55
C HIS A 11 -0.30 33.24 -11.48
N ASN A 12 -1.06 32.31 -10.91
CA ASN A 12 -2.50 32.11 -11.11
C ASN A 12 -3.04 31.32 -12.33
N THR A 13 -4.03 30.50 -11.98
CA THR A 13 -5.18 29.99 -12.77
C THR A 13 -4.98 28.73 -13.62
N LEU A 14 -5.26 27.58 -13.01
CA LEU A 14 -5.55 26.30 -13.68
C LEU A 14 -6.92 26.38 -14.35
N HIS A 15 -6.94 26.36 -15.69
CA HIS A 15 -8.11 25.99 -16.48
C HIS A 15 -7.77 24.71 -17.27
N LEU A 16 -8.44 23.61 -16.94
CA LEU A 16 -8.36 22.34 -17.67
C LEU A 16 -8.97 22.52 -19.08
N CYS A 17 -8.18 22.30 -20.12
CA CYS A 17 -8.65 22.01 -21.48
C CYS A 17 -8.47 20.52 -21.75
N ILE A 18 -9.57 19.76 -21.70
CA ILE A 18 -9.63 18.39 -22.23
C ILE A 18 -10.11 18.51 -23.68
N TYR A 19 -9.20 18.28 -24.62
CA TYR A 19 -9.50 18.09 -26.03
C TYR A 19 -10.14 16.71 -26.23
N SER A 20 -11.35 16.66 -26.78
CA SER A 20 -11.96 15.43 -27.31
C SER A 20 -11.92 15.48 -28.84
N ALA A 21 -11.06 14.63 -29.42
CA ALA A 21 -11.07 14.30 -30.83
C ALA A 21 -12.10 13.19 -31.08
N VAL A 22 -13.06 13.43 -31.98
CA VAL A 22 -13.79 12.35 -32.65
C VAL A 22 -13.94 12.72 -34.13
N CYS A 23 -13.14 12.05 -34.96
CA CYS A 23 -13.33 11.93 -36.39
C CYS A 23 -14.63 11.17 -36.68
N TYR A 24 -15.40 11.59 -37.69
CA TYR A 24 -16.02 10.70 -38.68
C TYR A 24 -16.36 11.47 -39.97
N CYS A 25 -15.97 10.86 -41.09
CA CYS A 25 -16.32 11.12 -42.50
C CYS A 25 -16.49 9.69 -43.11
N PRO A 26 -17.04 9.42 -44.32
CA PRO A 26 -17.54 10.28 -45.42
C PRO A 26 -18.83 9.73 -46.14
N LEU A 27 -19.12 10.28 -47.35
CA LEU A 27 -20.06 9.87 -48.44
C LEU A 27 -21.52 10.42 -48.36
N GLN A 28 -22.18 10.99 -49.40
CA GLN A 28 -22.04 10.90 -50.86
C GLN A 28 -22.72 12.10 -51.59
N LYS A 29 -22.02 12.63 -52.62
CA LYS A 29 -22.35 13.38 -53.87
C LYS A 29 -23.72 14.06 -54.16
N ALA A 30 -23.56 15.31 -54.65
CA ALA A 30 -24.08 15.92 -55.90
C ALA A 30 -25.55 16.36 -56.05
N ALA A 31 -25.77 17.68 -56.18
CA ALA A 31 -26.50 18.31 -57.30
C ALA A 31 -26.47 19.85 -57.17
N THR A 32 -26.19 20.51 -58.29
CA THR A 32 -26.19 21.95 -58.51
C THR A 32 -27.62 22.50 -58.62
N SER A 33 -27.96 23.56 -57.87
CA SER A 33 -28.68 24.74 -58.37
C SER A 33 -29.14 25.64 -57.22
N ASN A 34 -28.71 26.91 -57.25
CA ASN A 34 -29.39 28.10 -56.78
C ASN A 34 -30.39 27.93 -55.62
N PHE A 35 -29.97 28.26 -54.40
CA PHE A 35 -30.89 28.76 -53.40
C PHE A 35 -30.20 29.83 -52.54
N SER A 36 -30.56 31.08 -52.83
CA SER A 36 -30.39 32.23 -51.96
C SER A 36 -31.03 31.97 -50.60
N SER A 37 -30.25 32.08 -49.53
CA SER A 37 -30.64 32.26 -48.11
C SER A 37 -29.72 31.43 -47.22
N LEU A 38 -28.70 32.06 -46.65
CA LEU A 38 -27.97 31.54 -45.50
C LEU A 38 -28.72 31.97 -44.24
N GLU A 39 -29.74 31.19 -43.85
CA GLU A 39 -30.22 31.20 -42.47
C GLU A 39 -29.53 30.08 -41.71
N THR A 40 -28.47 30.47 -41.00
CA THR A 40 -27.81 29.67 -39.98
C THR A 40 -28.82 29.43 -38.85
N TRP A 41 -29.48 28.27 -38.86
CA TRP A 41 -30.23 27.77 -37.71
C TRP A 41 -29.22 27.33 -36.64
N ALA A 42 -28.62 28.31 -35.95
CA ALA A 42 -27.99 28.09 -34.66
C ALA A 42 -29.10 27.68 -33.70
N LEU A 43 -29.20 26.39 -33.39
CA LEU A 43 -30.00 25.93 -32.26
C LEU A 43 -29.50 26.69 -31.02
N PRO A 44 -30.36 27.42 -30.30
CA PRO A 44 -29.93 28.19 -29.14
C PRO A 44 -29.44 27.23 -28.06
N VAL A 45 -28.14 27.24 -27.78
CA VAL A 45 -27.45 26.44 -26.75
C VAL A 45 -27.93 26.75 -25.32
N ASN A 46 -28.85 27.69 -25.14
CA ASN A 46 -29.27 28.19 -23.83
C ASN A 46 -30.78 28.13 -23.61
N VAL A 47 -31.36 26.94 -23.64
CA VAL A 47 -32.76 26.71 -23.19
C VAL A 47 -32.82 25.62 -22.12
N PHE A 48 -31.95 25.68 -21.12
CA PHE A 48 -32.17 24.93 -19.88
C PHE A 48 -31.82 25.82 -18.67
N PRO A 49 -32.77 26.05 -17.73
CA PRO A 49 -32.50 26.82 -16.51
C PRO A 49 -31.37 26.14 -15.72
N SER A 50 -30.51 26.89 -15.02
CA SER A 50 -29.32 26.34 -14.35
C SER A 50 -29.62 25.19 -13.37
N GLN A 51 -30.86 25.15 -12.86
CA GLN A 51 -31.42 24.08 -12.03
C GLN A 51 -31.54 22.72 -12.75
N MET A 52 -31.86 22.71 -14.05
CA MET A 52 -31.98 21.46 -14.83
C MET A 52 -30.62 20.84 -15.17
N LYS A 53 -29.55 21.65 -15.25
CA LYS A 53 -28.18 21.15 -15.48
C LYS A 53 -27.65 20.38 -14.27
N LEU A 54 -27.90 20.90 -13.06
CA LEU A 54 -27.56 20.22 -11.80
C LEU A 54 -28.35 18.92 -11.63
N LEU A 55 -29.64 18.92 -11.98
CA LEU A 55 -30.48 17.73 -11.90
C LEU A 55 -30.05 16.67 -12.93
N ALA A 56 -29.71 17.08 -14.16
CA ALA A 56 -29.20 16.18 -15.18
C ALA A 56 -27.84 15.56 -14.79
N LEU A 57 -26.94 16.34 -14.19
CA LEU A 57 -25.63 15.86 -13.72
C LEU A 57 -25.79 14.90 -12.52
N ALA A 58 -26.73 15.19 -11.61
CA ALA A 58 -27.08 14.30 -10.51
C ALA A 58 -27.72 12.98 -11.00
N VAL A 59 -28.62 13.03 -11.97
CA VAL A 59 -29.24 11.84 -12.58
C VAL A 59 -28.19 11.02 -13.34
N PHE A 60 -27.28 11.66 -14.07
CA PHE A 60 -26.19 10.97 -14.76
C PHE A 60 -25.20 10.31 -13.78
N ALA A 61 -24.92 10.96 -12.65
CA ALA A 61 -24.12 10.39 -11.56
C ALA A 61 -24.81 9.20 -10.86
N LEU A 62 -26.14 9.20 -10.76
CA LEU A 62 -26.90 8.07 -10.23
C LEU A 62 -26.95 6.89 -11.21
N LEU A 63 -27.07 7.17 -12.52
CA LEU A 63 -27.05 6.15 -13.58
C LEU A 63 -25.67 5.49 -13.75
N SER A 64 -24.57 6.22 -13.53
CA SER A 64 -23.23 5.64 -13.58
C SER A 64 -22.94 4.71 -12.40
N VAL A 65 -23.53 4.95 -11.22
CA VAL A 65 -23.43 4.04 -10.06
C VAL A 65 -24.23 2.74 -10.29
N ALA A 66 -25.30 2.77 -11.08
CA ALA A 66 -26.12 1.59 -11.36
C ALA A 66 -25.45 0.59 -12.34
N HIS A 67 -24.44 1.01 -13.12
CA HIS A 67 -23.62 0.11 -13.94
C HIS A 67 -22.50 -0.54 -13.12
N SER A 68 -22.86 -1.19 -12.01
CA SER A 68 -21.95 -2.15 -11.37
C SER A 68 -21.97 -3.42 -12.21
N GLU A 69 -20.82 -3.84 -12.74
CA GLU A 69 -20.70 -5.18 -13.31
C GLU A 69 -21.16 -6.22 -12.28
N GLU A 70 -22.14 -7.04 -12.66
CA GLU A 70 -22.68 -8.10 -11.81
C GLU A 70 -21.72 -9.28 -11.77
N GLY A 71 -21.10 -9.52 -10.62
CA GLY A 71 -20.14 -10.61 -10.45
C GLY A 71 -19.23 -10.42 -9.24
N ALA A 72 -18.51 -11.48 -8.90
CA ALA A 72 -17.50 -11.41 -7.86
C ALA A 72 -16.26 -10.71 -8.40
N ARG A 73 -15.69 -9.80 -7.61
CA ARG A 73 -14.46 -9.07 -7.95
C ARG A 73 -13.54 -9.15 -6.76
N LEU A 74 -12.40 -9.81 -6.94
CA LEU A 74 -11.41 -9.98 -5.88
C LEU A 74 -10.30 -8.95 -6.01
N LEU A 75 -10.02 -8.25 -4.92
CA LEU A 75 -8.79 -7.47 -4.74
C LEU A 75 -7.88 -8.24 -3.80
N ALA A 76 -6.62 -8.36 -4.15
CA ALA A 76 -5.67 -9.08 -3.33
C ALA A 76 -4.40 -8.29 -3.10
N SER A 77 -3.89 -8.39 -1.87
CA SER A 77 -2.71 -7.69 -1.40
C SER A 77 -1.79 -8.67 -0.70
N LYS A 78 -0.52 -8.64 -1.08
CA LYS A 78 0.58 -9.33 -0.40
C LYS A 78 1.39 -8.30 0.37
N SER A 79 1.62 -8.56 1.65
CA SER A 79 2.44 -7.72 2.53
C SER A 79 3.47 -8.58 3.26
N LEU A 80 4.66 -8.00 3.46
CA LEU A 80 5.74 -8.58 4.24
C LEU A 80 5.69 -7.94 5.63
N LEU A 81 5.38 -8.73 6.66
CA LEU A 81 5.11 -8.19 8.00
C LEU A 81 6.39 -7.86 8.78
N ASN A 82 7.49 -8.51 8.44
CA ASN A 82 8.79 -8.28 9.05
C ASN A 82 9.40 -6.95 8.59
N ARG A 83 10.07 -6.25 9.51
CA ARG A 83 10.83 -5.03 9.19
C ARG A 83 12.15 -5.33 8.48
N TYR A 84 12.74 -6.49 8.78
CA TYR A 84 13.99 -6.96 8.21
C TYR A 84 13.84 -8.43 7.81
N ALA A 85 14.22 -8.76 6.58
CA ALA A 85 14.42 -10.14 6.16
C ALA A 85 15.87 -10.53 6.48
N VAL A 86 16.05 -11.64 7.19
CA VAL A 86 17.37 -12.09 7.64
C VAL A 86 17.48 -13.58 7.38
N GLU A 87 18.62 -13.99 6.84
CA GLU A 87 19.00 -15.38 6.65
C GLU A 87 18.83 -16.18 7.95
N GLY A 88 18.17 -17.33 7.85
CA GLY A 88 17.94 -18.24 8.98
C GLY A 88 16.88 -17.78 9.98
N LYS A 89 16.24 -16.61 9.79
CA LYS A 89 15.15 -16.12 10.64
C LYS A 89 13.80 -16.15 9.94
N ASP A 90 12.74 -16.20 10.73
CA ASP A 90 11.39 -16.33 10.19
C ASP A 90 10.94 -15.04 9.48
N LEU A 91 10.44 -15.23 8.27
CA LEU A 91 9.91 -14.24 7.35
C LEU A 91 8.41 -14.51 7.13
N THR A 92 7.59 -13.59 7.59
CA THR A 92 6.13 -13.72 7.56
C THR A 92 5.56 -12.92 6.40
N LEU A 93 4.86 -13.63 5.51
CA LEU A 93 4.11 -13.08 4.40
C LEU A 93 2.61 -13.18 4.71
N GLN A 94 1.89 -12.09 4.47
CA GLN A 94 0.44 -12.04 4.63
C GLN A 94 -0.21 -11.74 3.28
N TYR A 95 -1.17 -12.57 2.91
CA TYR A 95 -2.02 -12.43 1.76
C TYR A 95 -3.42 -12.06 2.24
N ASN A 96 -3.92 -10.91 1.81
CA ASN A 96 -5.26 -10.45 2.12
C ASN A 96 -6.07 -10.38 0.84
N ILE A 97 -7.20 -11.08 0.80
CA ILE A 97 -8.11 -11.15 -0.34
C ILE A 97 -9.43 -10.53 0.10
N TYR A 98 -9.94 -9.58 -0.68
CA TYR A 98 -11.17 -8.84 -0.42
C TYR A 98 -12.13 -9.03 -1.59
N ASN A 99 -13.35 -9.45 -1.32
CA ASN A 99 -14.39 -9.48 -2.33
C ASN A 99 -15.14 -8.14 -2.35
N VAL A 100 -14.88 -7.34 -3.38
CA VAL A 100 -15.56 -6.05 -3.63
C VAL A 100 -16.69 -6.18 -4.65
N GLY A 101 -16.95 -7.40 -5.14
CA GLY A 101 -18.06 -7.68 -6.06
C GLY A 101 -19.40 -7.79 -5.35
N SER A 102 -20.46 -7.79 -6.15
CA SER A 102 -21.85 -7.96 -5.68
C SER A 102 -22.23 -9.41 -5.40
N SER A 103 -21.49 -10.39 -5.96
CA SER A 103 -21.71 -11.82 -5.74
C SER A 103 -20.53 -12.51 -5.05
N ALA A 104 -20.75 -13.76 -4.62
CA ALA A 104 -19.71 -14.56 -3.98
C ALA A 104 -18.71 -15.10 -5.03
N ALA A 105 -17.42 -15.01 -4.73
CA ALA A 105 -16.38 -15.68 -5.51
C ALA A 105 -16.34 -17.16 -5.12
N LEU A 106 -16.21 -18.04 -6.11
CA LEU A 106 -16.19 -19.49 -5.92
C LEU A 106 -14.85 -20.07 -6.39
N ASP A 107 -14.48 -21.21 -5.81
CA ASP A 107 -13.25 -21.95 -6.14
C ASP A 107 -12.02 -21.03 -6.21
N VAL A 108 -11.84 -20.22 -5.16
CA VAL A 108 -10.72 -19.28 -5.08
C VAL A 108 -9.46 -20.04 -4.73
N GLU A 109 -8.47 -20.03 -5.61
CA GLU A 109 -7.16 -20.64 -5.39
C GLU A 109 -6.08 -19.56 -5.41
N LEU A 110 -5.22 -19.56 -4.40
CA LEU A 110 -4.02 -18.73 -4.31
C LEU A 110 -2.81 -19.64 -4.51
N SER A 111 -1.95 -19.31 -5.46
CA SER A 111 -0.67 -20.00 -5.67
C SER A 111 0.48 -18.99 -5.78
N ASP A 112 1.59 -19.27 -5.10
CA ASP A 112 2.80 -18.46 -5.14
C ASP A 112 4.05 -19.32 -5.38
N ASP A 113 4.42 -19.47 -6.64
CA ASP A 113 5.57 -20.27 -7.08
C ASP A 113 6.90 -19.49 -7.02
N SER A 114 6.88 -18.28 -6.48
CA SER A 114 8.05 -17.40 -6.44
C SER A 114 9.12 -17.89 -5.46
N PHE A 115 8.77 -18.76 -4.51
CA PHE A 115 9.63 -19.15 -3.38
C PHE A 115 10.12 -20.61 -3.51
N PRO A 116 11.28 -20.82 -4.15
CA PRO A 116 11.84 -22.15 -4.26
C PRO A 116 12.30 -22.73 -2.91
N PRO A 117 12.12 -24.04 -2.66
CA PRO A 117 12.49 -24.69 -1.41
C PRO A 117 14.00 -24.72 -1.14
N GLU A 118 14.84 -24.60 -2.18
CA GLU A 118 16.31 -24.55 -2.04
C GLU A 118 16.81 -23.23 -1.41
N ASP A 119 16.05 -22.15 -1.55
CA ASP A 119 16.39 -20.83 -1.01
C ASP A 119 15.49 -20.43 0.16
N PHE A 120 14.30 -21.02 0.29
CA PHE A 120 13.35 -20.75 1.36
C PHE A 120 12.81 -22.03 1.99
N GLY A 121 13.05 -22.23 3.29
CA GLY A 121 12.39 -23.27 4.07
C GLY A 121 10.98 -22.86 4.46
N ILE A 122 9.97 -23.68 4.17
CA ILE A 122 8.59 -23.45 4.65
C ILE A 122 8.51 -23.88 6.10
N VAL A 123 8.25 -22.94 7.02
CA VAL A 123 8.12 -23.22 8.46
C VAL A 123 6.66 -23.50 8.81
N SER A 124 5.74 -22.68 8.30
CA SER A 124 4.31 -22.80 8.58
C SER A 124 3.47 -22.22 7.45
N GLY A 125 2.30 -22.82 7.23
CA GLY A 125 1.38 -22.45 6.17
C GLY A 125 1.68 -23.15 4.84
N MET A 126 0.91 -22.78 3.82
CA MET A 126 1.00 -23.36 2.48
C MET A 126 1.02 -22.23 1.44
N LEU A 127 1.88 -22.34 0.43
CA LEU A 127 1.96 -21.37 -0.67
C LEU A 127 0.85 -21.55 -1.71
N ASN A 128 0.27 -22.76 -1.78
CA ASN A 128 -0.96 -23.03 -2.51
C ASN A 128 -2.09 -23.34 -1.51
N VAL A 129 -3.17 -22.56 -1.58
CA VAL A 129 -4.39 -22.76 -0.78
C VAL A 129 -5.62 -22.49 -1.62
N LYS A 130 -6.66 -23.30 -1.41
CA LYS A 130 -7.97 -23.15 -2.04
C LYS A 130 -9.05 -22.86 -0.99
N TRP A 131 -9.98 -21.97 -1.36
CA TRP A 131 -11.21 -21.68 -0.63
C TRP A 131 -12.41 -21.93 -1.54
N ASP A 132 -13.41 -22.65 -1.02
CA ASP A 132 -14.60 -23.00 -1.81
C ASP A 132 -15.42 -21.76 -2.16
N ARG A 133 -15.53 -20.81 -1.23
CA ARG A 133 -16.38 -19.62 -1.39
C ARG A 133 -15.93 -18.45 -0.53
N ILE A 134 -15.97 -17.24 -1.12
CA ILE A 134 -15.79 -15.96 -0.41
C ILE A 134 -17.04 -15.11 -0.63
N ALA A 135 -17.75 -14.79 0.44
CA ALA A 135 -18.99 -14.00 0.39
C ALA A 135 -18.73 -12.58 -0.15
N PRO A 136 -19.76 -11.90 -0.73
CA PRO A 136 -19.63 -10.50 -1.12
C PRO A 136 -19.33 -9.62 0.12
N ALA A 137 -18.56 -8.56 -0.08
CA ALA A 137 -18.12 -7.64 0.98
C ALA A 137 -17.41 -8.32 2.18
N SER A 138 -16.82 -9.50 1.96
CA SER A 138 -16.04 -10.24 2.97
C SER A 138 -14.56 -10.35 2.58
N ASN A 139 -13.72 -10.68 3.55
CA ASN A 139 -12.28 -10.81 3.36
C ASN A 139 -11.73 -12.09 3.99
N VAL A 140 -10.68 -12.61 3.37
CA VAL A 140 -9.91 -13.76 3.86
C VAL A 140 -8.45 -13.35 3.95
N SER A 141 -7.82 -13.66 5.07
CA SER A 141 -6.39 -13.45 5.26
C SER A 141 -5.69 -14.79 5.42
N HIS A 142 -4.60 -14.97 4.67
CA HIS A 142 -3.75 -16.16 4.72
C HIS A 142 -2.33 -15.73 5.05
N THR A 143 -1.69 -16.43 5.98
CA THR A 143 -0.34 -16.09 6.44
C THR A 143 0.58 -17.29 6.26
N VAL A 144 1.73 -17.04 5.67
CA VAL A 144 2.78 -18.04 5.44
C VAL A 144 4.06 -17.57 6.10
N VAL A 145 4.70 -18.48 6.85
CA VAL A 145 5.99 -18.23 7.48
C VAL A 145 7.05 -19.04 6.75
N LEU A 146 7.96 -18.33 6.12
CA LEU A 146 9.10 -18.87 5.41
C LEU A 146 10.39 -18.55 6.17
N ARG A 147 11.46 -19.26 5.88
CA ARG A 147 12.80 -18.98 6.41
C ARG A 147 13.79 -18.94 5.25
N PRO A 148 14.32 -17.76 4.88
CA PRO A 148 15.32 -17.66 3.83
C PRO A 148 16.62 -18.33 4.29
N LEU A 149 17.19 -19.14 3.42
CA LEU A 149 18.40 -19.94 3.68
C LEU A 149 19.67 -19.26 3.16
N LYS A 150 19.53 -18.28 2.25
CA LYS A 150 20.64 -17.52 1.67
C LYS A 150 20.40 -16.03 1.80
N ALA A 151 21.46 -15.29 2.12
CA ALA A 151 21.47 -13.84 2.06
C ALA A 151 21.61 -13.35 0.61
N GLY A 152 21.01 -12.20 0.30
CA GLY A 152 21.04 -11.63 -1.04
C GLY A 152 19.84 -10.77 -1.35
N TYR A 153 19.79 -10.26 -2.58
CA TYR A 153 18.60 -9.57 -3.06
C TYR A 153 17.61 -10.57 -3.64
N PHE A 154 16.36 -10.46 -3.21
CA PHE A 154 15.29 -11.31 -3.68
C PHE A 154 14.10 -10.47 -4.13
N ASN A 155 13.44 -10.88 -5.21
CA ASN A 155 12.28 -10.18 -5.74
C ASN A 155 11.01 -10.79 -5.17
N PHE A 156 10.34 -10.06 -4.28
CA PHE A 156 9.02 -10.45 -3.79
C PHE A 156 7.96 -10.11 -4.84
N THR A 157 7.77 -11.04 -5.77
CA THR A 157 6.78 -11.00 -6.84
C THR A 157 5.36 -11.23 -6.32
N SER A 158 4.38 -10.90 -7.17
CA SER A 158 2.96 -11.14 -6.92
C SER A 158 2.65 -12.64 -6.92
N ALA A 159 1.72 -13.06 -6.09
CA ALA A 159 1.09 -14.37 -6.20
C ALA A 159 -0.07 -14.32 -7.21
N THR A 160 -0.40 -15.49 -7.76
CA THR A 160 -1.53 -15.66 -8.69
C THR A 160 -2.76 -16.12 -7.92
N ILE A 161 -3.90 -15.54 -8.24
CA ILE A 161 -5.21 -15.93 -7.71
C ILE A 161 -6.10 -16.30 -8.87
N THR A 162 -6.73 -17.46 -8.80
CA THR A 162 -7.72 -17.93 -9.77
C THR A 162 -9.05 -18.10 -9.07
N TYR A 163 -10.14 -17.62 -9.67
CA TYR A 163 -11.47 -17.76 -9.09
C TYR A 163 -12.57 -17.76 -10.16
N LEU A 164 -13.75 -18.25 -9.78
CA LEU A 164 -14.97 -18.17 -10.58
C LEU A 164 -15.83 -17.00 -10.10
N ALA A 165 -16.17 -16.08 -11.01
CA ALA A 165 -16.97 -14.90 -10.69
C ALA A 165 -18.46 -15.21 -10.46
N GLN A 166 -18.94 -16.31 -11.04
CA GLN A 166 -20.30 -16.85 -10.97
C GLN A 166 -20.25 -18.37 -11.14
N GLU A 167 -21.28 -19.10 -10.68
CA GLU A 167 -21.37 -20.57 -10.82
C GLU A 167 -21.33 -20.97 -12.31
N GLY A 168 -20.36 -21.82 -12.68
CA GLY A 168 -20.18 -22.26 -14.07
C GLY A 168 -19.61 -21.20 -15.02
N GLY A 169 -19.14 -20.07 -14.51
CA GLY A 169 -18.51 -19.01 -15.30
C GLY A 169 -17.08 -19.33 -15.76
N GLN A 170 -16.44 -18.36 -16.43
CA GLN A 170 -15.02 -18.46 -16.79
C GLN A 170 -14.13 -18.26 -15.55
N VAL A 171 -13.00 -18.97 -15.51
CA VAL A 171 -11.95 -18.75 -14.51
C VAL A 171 -11.27 -17.40 -14.77
N VAL A 172 -11.35 -16.52 -13.78
CA VAL A 172 -10.70 -15.22 -13.77
C VAL A 172 -9.37 -15.37 -13.05
N VAL A 173 -8.31 -14.84 -13.66
CA VAL A 173 -6.96 -14.79 -13.09
C VAL A 173 -6.68 -13.37 -12.60
N GLY A 174 -6.35 -13.25 -11.32
CA GLY A 174 -5.90 -12.03 -10.68
C GLY A 174 -4.48 -12.20 -10.13
N PHE A 175 -3.86 -11.07 -9.81
CA PHE A 175 -2.54 -11.03 -9.17
C PHE A 175 -2.61 -10.21 -7.89
N THR A 176 -1.83 -10.60 -6.89
CA THR A 176 -1.68 -9.79 -5.68
C THR A 176 -0.78 -8.58 -5.95
N SER A 177 -0.76 -7.63 -5.03
CA SER A 177 0.34 -6.66 -4.99
C SER A 177 1.71 -7.37 -4.91
N ALA A 178 2.74 -6.71 -5.44
CA ALA A 178 4.13 -7.15 -5.37
C ALA A 178 4.92 -6.16 -4.51
N PRO A 179 5.43 -6.56 -3.33
CA PRO A 179 6.28 -5.70 -2.49
C PRO A 179 7.57 -5.24 -3.17
N GLY A 180 8.00 -5.92 -4.24
CA GLY A 180 9.17 -5.54 -5.04
C GLY A 180 10.45 -6.22 -4.54
N GLN A 181 11.59 -5.66 -4.95
CA GLN A 181 12.90 -6.19 -4.55
C GLN A 181 13.22 -5.86 -3.09
N GLY A 182 13.52 -6.87 -2.29
CA GLY A 182 13.98 -6.71 -0.91
C GLY A 182 15.31 -7.40 -0.68
N GLY A 183 16.14 -6.81 0.18
CA GLY A 183 17.40 -7.40 0.61
C GLY A 183 17.20 -8.31 1.82
N ILE A 184 17.66 -9.55 1.71
CA ILE A 184 17.81 -10.49 2.82
C ILE A 184 19.20 -10.27 3.40
N LEU A 185 19.27 -9.80 4.64
CA LEU A 185 20.54 -9.59 5.34
C LEU A 185 21.13 -10.93 5.79
N ALA A 186 22.45 -11.05 5.69
CA ALA A 186 23.16 -12.14 6.33
C ALA A 186 23.02 -12.01 7.86
N GLN A 187 22.86 -13.15 8.54
CA GLN A 187 22.66 -13.17 10.00
C GLN A 187 23.79 -12.46 10.74
N ARG A 188 25.04 -12.63 10.32
CA ARG A 188 26.21 -11.93 10.88
C ARG A 188 26.13 -10.40 10.72
N GLU A 189 25.61 -9.90 9.60
CA GLU A 189 25.47 -8.47 9.38
C GLU A 189 24.34 -7.86 10.19
N PHE A 190 23.25 -8.61 10.33
CA PHE A 190 22.16 -8.25 11.22
C PHE A 190 22.66 -8.15 12.66
N ASP A 191 23.37 -9.16 13.16
CA ASP A 191 23.86 -9.15 14.54
C ASP A 191 24.86 -8.02 14.76
N ARG A 192 25.74 -7.69 13.80
CA ARG A 192 26.64 -6.53 13.93
C ARG A 192 25.89 -5.19 14.07
N ARG A 193 24.77 -5.01 13.36
CA ARG A 193 24.01 -3.75 13.33
C ARG A 193 22.99 -3.64 14.47
N PHE A 194 22.43 -4.78 14.89
CA PHE A 194 21.28 -4.84 15.77
C PHE A 194 21.55 -5.62 17.07
N SER A 195 22.78 -6.05 17.33
CA SER A 195 23.12 -6.67 18.61
C SER A 195 22.91 -5.68 19.76
N PRO A 196 22.19 -6.08 20.81
CA PRO A 196 22.08 -5.26 22.02
C PRO A 196 23.45 -5.18 22.70
N HIS A 197 24.00 -3.98 22.80
CA HIS A 197 25.31 -3.72 23.41
C HIS A 197 25.22 -3.70 24.95
N PHE A 198 24.54 -4.68 25.55
CA PHE A 198 24.23 -4.68 26.98
C PHE A 198 25.49 -4.67 27.85
N LEU A 199 26.52 -5.44 27.47
CA LEU A 199 27.79 -5.48 28.20
C LEU A 199 28.55 -4.15 28.12
N ASP A 200 28.49 -3.47 26.98
CA ASP A 200 29.13 -2.16 26.83
C ASP A 200 28.43 -1.11 27.68
N TRP A 201 27.09 -1.09 27.65
CA TRP A 201 26.29 -0.23 28.54
C TRP A 201 26.54 -0.52 30.02
N ALA A 202 26.66 -1.79 30.40
CA ALA A 202 27.01 -2.18 31.76
C ALA A 202 28.40 -1.70 32.15
N ALA A 203 29.40 -1.83 31.27
CA ALA A 203 30.75 -1.32 31.50
C ALA A 203 30.75 0.21 31.68
N PHE A 204 30.02 0.95 30.85
CA PHE A 204 29.82 2.40 31.04
C PHE A 204 29.18 2.72 32.39
N GLY A 205 28.18 1.95 32.80
CA GLY A 205 27.59 2.08 34.14
C GLY A 205 28.64 1.91 35.24
N VAL A 206 29.41 0.82 35.20
CA VAL A 206 30.45 0.53 36.21
C VAL A 206 31.55 1.59 36.24
N MET A 207 31.98 2.10 35.08
CA MET A 207 33.03 3.13 35.02
C MET A 207 32.56 4.50 35.53
N THR A 208 31.28 4.83 35.37
CA THR A 208 30.72 6.11 35.83
C THR A 208 30.21 6.07 37.28
N LEU A 209 29.97 4.86 37.82
CA LEU A 209 29.55 4.66 39.21
C LEU A 209 30.47 5.31 40.25
N PRO A 210 31.82 5.28 40.17
CA PRO A 210 32.67 5.98 41.13
C PRO A 210 32.47 7.50 41.10
N SER A 211 32.35 8.09 39.91
CA SER A 211 32.20 9.53 39.72
C SER A 211 30.87 10.07 40.26
N ILE A 212 29.80 9.27 40.23
CA ILE A 212 28.48 9.64 40.76
C ILE A 212 28.33 9.18 42.22
N GLY A 213 28.80 7.97 42.51
CA GLY A 213 28.63 7.29 43.80
C GLY A 213 29.44 7.91 44.92
N ILE A 214 30.71 8.28 44.69
CA ILE A 214 31.54 8.87 45.76
C ILE A 214 30.97 10.22 46.23
N PRO A 215 30.65 11.19 45.35
CA PRO A 215 30.01 12.44 45.79
C PRO A 215 28.66 12.22 46.48
N LEU A 216 27.84 11.27 46.01
CA LEU A 216 26.54 10.97 46.60
C LEU A 216 26.66 10.36 48.00
N LEU A 217 27.59 9.43 48.20
CA LEU A 217 27.88 8.85 49.52
C LEU A 217 28.37 9.91 50.50
N LEU A 218 29.29 10.77 50.06
CA LEU A 218 29.78 11.89 50.87
C LEU A 218 28.64 12.85 51.24
N TRP A 219 27.82 13.24 50.27
CA TRP A 219 26.66 14.10 50.51
C TRP A 219 25.67 13.47 51.49
N TYR A 220 25.33 12.18 51.31
CA TYR A 220 24.40 11.48 52.19
C TYR A 220 24.92 11.40 53.62
N SER A 221 26.22 11.12 53.78
CA SER A 221 26.86 11.10 55.10
C SER A 221 26.85 12.47 55.79
N SER A 222 27.04 13.55 55.02
CA SER A 222 27.01 14.94 55.50
C SER A 222 25.59 15.33 55.94
N LYS A 223 24.59 15.11 55.08
CA LYS A 223 23.20 15.46 55.35
C LYS A 223 22.68 14.81 56.63
N ARG A 224 22.95 13.50 56.81
CA ARG A 224 22.56 12.75 58.01
C ARG A 224 23.17 13.32 59.30
N LYS A 225 24.38 13.89 59.24
CA LYS A 225 25.06 14.46 60.41
C LYS A 225 24.49 15.81 60.82
N TYR A 226 24.12 16.67 59.87
CA TYR A 226 23.68 18.04 60.14
C TYR A 226 22.16 18.21 60.30
N ASP A 227 21.35 17.27 59.81
CA ASP A 227 19.90 17.33 59.95
C ASP A 227 19.37 16.69 61.24
N THR A 228 20.23 16.04 62.05
CA THR A 228 19.78 15.50 63.34
C THR A 228 19.55 16.65 64.33
N PRO A 229 18.31 16.88 64.81
CA PRO A 229 18.04 17.97 65.75
C PRO A 229 18.76 17.69 67.07
N LYS A 230 19.54 18.66 67.55
CA LYS A 230 20.18 18.55 68.88
C LYS A 230 19.08 18.44 69.95
N THR A 231 19.07 17.34 70.70
CA THR A 231 18.20 17.19 71.86
C THR A 231 18.52 18.29 72.87
N LYS A 232 17.58 19.21 73.10
CA LYS A 232 17.66 20.19 74.20
C LYS A 232 17.66 19.41 75.51
N LYS A 233 18.75 19.53 76.27
CA LYS A 233 18.82 19.01 77.64
C LYS A 233 18.18 20.08 78.54
N ASN A 234 17.04 19.74 79.15
CA ASN A 234 16.37 20.55 80.17
C ASN A 234 17.15 20.55 81.48
#